data_AF-A0A9D0HPX9-F1
#
_entry.id   AF-A0A9D0HPX9-F1
#
_cell.length_a   1.000
_cell.length_b   1.000
_cell.length_c   1.000
_cell.angle_alpha   90.00
_cell.angle_beta   90.00
_cell.angle_gamma   90.00
#
_symmetry.space_group_name_H-M   'P 1'
#
loop_
_entity.id
_entity.type
_entity.pdbx_description
1 polymer ?
#
loop_
_entity_poly.entity_id
_entity_poly.type
_entity_poly.pdbx_seq_one_letter_code
_entity_poly.pdbx_strand_id
1 'polypeptide(L)'
;VRDTIIALAVITTTMANMMALVQKDVKRMLAYSSISHAGFVLVAIALDSTKGYASIFLYYGLFMFTNLGAFAILWVSRHKYNIHHDRFHNPYTKFAGMIKSSPVAAVIMAIFMLSLAGVPPFSLFWGKLYLLSAIVDSGWYIVALIMALNSAIAVYYYLKLIVYMFLKEPDLNGGKVVYANRARSLEFVIGIAAFVTITSVFYIDPLLSFITDLVGASGY
;
A
#
# COMPACT_ATOMS: atom_id res chain seq x y z
N VAL A 1 0.41 15.37 -25.12
CA VAL A 1 1.27 15.08 -23.94
C VAL A 1 0.46 14.54 -22.77
N ARG A 2 -0.66 15.16 -22.39
CA ARG A 2 -1.57 14.62 -21.34
C ARG A 2 -1.99 13.17 -21.61
N ASP A 3 -2.61 12.92 -22.77
CA ASP A 3 -3.19 11.61 -23.08
C ASP A 3 -2.13 10.51 -23.14
N THR A 4 -0.92 10.83 -23.61
CA THR A 4 0.22 9.91 -23.62
C THR A 4 0.69 9.55 -22.21
N ILE A 5 0.71 10.51 -21.27
CA ILE A 5 1.05 10.24 -19.87
C ILE A 5 -0.02 9.36 -19.23
N ILE A 6 -1.30 9.67 -19.45
CA ILE A 6 -2.43 8.89 -18.92
C ILE A 6 -2.38 7.46 -19.47
N ALA A 7 -2.16 7.28 -20.77
CA ALA A 7 -2.05 5.96 -21.38
C ALA A 7 -0.89 5.14 -20.78
N LEU A 8 0.30 5.74 -20.65
CA LEU A 8 1.46 5.09 -20.02
C LEU A 8 1.20 4.77 -18.54
N ALA A 9 0.53 5.65 -17.80
CA ALA A 9 0.20 5.43 -16.40
C ALA A 9 -0.80 4.27 -16.22
N VAL A 10 -1.81 4.17 -17.08
CA VAL A 10 -2.79 3.07 -17.09
C VAL A 10 -2.11 1.74 -17.42
N ILE A 11 -1.26 1.70 -18.44
CA ILE A 11 -0.49 0.50 -18.81
C ILE A 11 0.42 0.08 -17.65
N THR A 12 1.15 1.02 -17.08
CA THR A 12 2.06 0.80 -15.95
C THR A 12 1.33 0.22 -14.75
N THR A 13 0.19 0.82 -14.38
CA THR A 13 -0.65 0.36 -13.26
C THR A 13 -1.13 -1.08 -13.49
N THR A 14 -1.62 -1.35 -14.69
CA THR A 14 -2.17 -2.65 -15.07
C THR A 14 -1.09 -3.73 -15.07
N MET A 15 0.04 -3.48 -15.73
CA MET A 15 1.16 -4.42 -15.75
C MET A 15 1.72 -4.68 -14.35
N ALA A 16 1.83 -3.64 -13.52
CA ALA A 16 2.32 -3.77 -12.16
C ALA A 16 1.40 -4.64 -11.30
N ASN A 17 0.07 -4.44 -11.36
CA ASN A 17 -0.88 -5.29 -10.64
C ASN A 17 -0.84 -6.74 -11.13
N MET A 18 -0.78 -6.98 -12.44
CA MET A 18 -0.66 -8.34 -12.99
C MET A 18 0.63 -9.03 -12.52
N MET A 19 1.76 -8.31 -12.53
CA MET A 19 3.03 -8.83 -12.05
C MET A 19 3.03 -9.10 -10.55
N ALA A 20 2.33 -8.29 -9.75
CA ALA A 20 2.18 -8.48 -8.31
C ALA A 20 1.44 -9.78 -7.97
N LEU A 21 0.40 -10.15 -8.74
CA LEU A 21 -0.39 -11.37 -8.52
C LEU A 21 0.45 -12.66 -8.56
N VAL A 22 1.37 -12.72 -9.51
CA VAL A 22 2.22 -13.90 -9.75
C VAL A 22 3.47 -13.94 -8.88
N GLN A 23 3.75 -12.89 -8.10
CA GLN A 23 4.90 -12.89 -7.22
C GLN A 23 4.79 -13.95 -6.14
N LYS A 24 5.95 -14.56 -5.83
CA LYS A 24 6.15 -15.53 -4.74
C LYS A 24 6.85 -14.93 -3.52
N ASP A 25 7.33 -13.70 -3.63
CA ASP A 25 8.03 -12.96 -2.59
C ASP A 25 7.26 -11.69 -2.23
N VAL A 26 7.06 -11.48 -0.94
CA VAL A 26 6.26 -10.38 -0.40
C VAL A 26 6.91 -9.03 -0.66
N LYS A 27 8.25 -8.93 -0.53
CA LYS A 27 8.97 -7.68 -0.80
C LYS A 27 8.84 -7.28 -2.26
N ARG A 28 8.95 -8.24 -3.18
CA ARG A 28 8.75 -8.01 -4.62
C ARG A 28 7.30 -7.63 -4.93
N MET A 29 6.33 -8.30 -4.30
CA MET A 29 4.91 -7.94 -4.45
C MET A 29 4.66 -6.49 -4.03
N LEU A 30 5.19 -6.03 -2.89
CA LEU A 30 5.08 -4.63 -2.45
C LEU A 30 5.79 -3.64 -3.38
N ALA A 31 6.90 -4.05 -4.02
CA ALA A 31 7.59 -3.23 -5.02
C ALA A 31 6.70 -3.00 -6.26
N TYR A 32 6.08 -4.06 -6.80
CA TYR A 32 5.12 -3.92 -7.89
C TYR A 32 3.88 -3.13 -7.47
N SER A 33 3.39 -3.32 -6.24
CA SER A 33 2.33 -2.49 -5.67
C SER A 33 2.71 -1.00 -5.69
N SER A 34 3.93 -0.64 -5.29
CA SER A 34 4.39 0.76 -5.32
C SER A 34 4.40 1.36 -6.73
N ILE A 35 4.74 0.55 -7.76
CA ILE A 35 4.65 0.97 -9.18
C ILE A 35 3.18 1.24 -9.58
N SER A 36 2.25 0.39 -9.13
CA SER A 36 0.82 0.57 -9.35
C SER A 36 0.30 1.85 -8.69
N HIS A 37 0.65 2.09 -7.42
CA HIS A 37 0.32 3.32 -6.70
C HIS A 37 0.89 4.57 -7.38
N ALA A 38 2.10 4.51 -7.96
CA ALA A 38 2.66 5.62 -8.72
C ALA A 38 1.89 5.92 -10.00
N GLY A 39 1.33 4.91 -10.66
CA GLY A 39 0.47 5.10 -11.83
C GLY A 39 -0.82 5.87 -11.51
N PHE A 40 -1.44 5.64 -10.35
CA PHE A 40 -2.58 6.46 -9.87
C PHE A 40 -2.22 7.95 -9.76
N VAL A 41 -1.06 8.24 -9.19
CA VAL A 41 -0.57 9.62 -9.04
C VAL A 41 -0.24 10.23 -10.40
N LEU A 42 0.40 9.49 -11.31
CA LEU A 42 0.71 10.00 -12.65
C LEU A 42 -0.55 10.37 -13.45
N VAL A 43 -1.63 9.61 -13.32
CA VAL A 43 -2.92 10.00 -13.93
C VAL A 43 -3.38 11.33 -13.35
N ALA A 44 -3.39 11.50 -12.03
CA ALA A 44 -3.84 12.74 -11.39
C ALA A 44 -2.96 13.95 -11.73
N ILE A 45 -1.63 13.78 -11.87
CA ILE A 45 -0.72 14.83 -12.33
C ILE A 45 -1.10 15.27 -13.74
N ALA A 46 -1.40 14.31 -14.62
CA ALA A 46 -1.72 14.61 -16.01
C ALA A 46 -3.07 15.35 -16.17
N LEU A 47 -3.97 15.29 -15.19
CA LEU A 47 -5.23 16.01 -15.23
C LEU A 47 -5.06 17.54 -15.10
N ASP A 48 -3.97 17.98 -14.47
CA ASP A 48 -3.65 19.40 -14.27
C ASP A 48 -4.82 20.19 -13.61
N SER A 49 -5.29 19.69 -12.47
CA SER A 49 -6.38 20.33 -11.71
C SER A 49 -6.03 20.45 -10.23
N THR A 50 -6.52 21.52 -9.59
CA THR A 50 -6.38 21.76 -8.14
C THR A 50 -6.77 20.53 -7.32
N LYS A 51 -7.91 19.92 -7.68
CA LYS A 51 -8.43 18.70 -7.03
C LYS A 51 -7.51 17.51 -7.26
N GLY A 52 -6.94 17.37 -8.45
CA GLY A 52 -5.94 16.34 -8.76
C GLY A 52 -4.70 16.48 -7.89
N TYR A 53 -4.13 17.68 -7.80
CA TYR A 53 -2.96 17.97 -6.96
C TYR A 53 -3.24 17.74 -5.47
N ALA A 54 -4.37 18.23 -4.94
CA ALA A 54 -4.74 18.00 -3.55
C ALA A 54 -4.89 16.50 -3.24
N SER A 55 -5.50 15.74 -4.16
CA SER A 55 -5.66 14.29 -4.02
C SER A 55 -4.32 13.54 -4.02
N ILE A 56 -3.32 14.00 -4.77
CA ILE A 56 -1.97 13.41 -4.79
C ILE A 56 -1.31 13.55 -3.42
N PHE A 57 -1.31 14.75 -2.84
CA PHE A 57 -0.69 15.00 -1.54
C PHE A 57 -1.40 14.22 -0.43
N LEU A 58 -2.72 14.18 -0.44
CA LEU A 58 -3.49 13.36 0.50
C LEU A 58 -3.12 11.89 0.37
N TYR A 59 -3.13 11.37 -0.86
CA TYR A 59 -2.83 9.96 -1.13
C TYR A 59 -1.42 9.55 -0.73
N TYR A 60 -0.40 10.29 -1.16
CA TYR A 60 0.99 9.96 -0.84
C TYR A 60 1.36 10.22 0.61
N GLY A 61 0.75 11.22 1.26
CA GLY A 61 0.88 11.40 2.71
C GLY A 61 0.41 10.15 3.48
N LEU A 62 -0.78 9.64 3.16
CA LEU A 62 -1.33 8.44 3.80
C LEU A 62 -0.61 7.14 3.36
N PHE A 63 -0.17 7.09 2.11
CA PHE A 63 0.61 5.98 1.56
C PHE A 63 1.96 5.84 2.26
N MET A 64 2.65 6.96 2.53
CA MET A 64 3.94 6.96 3.21
C MET A 64 3.89 6.19 4.53
N PHE A 65 2.93 6.50 5.40
CA PHE A 65 2.81 5.81 6.70
C PHE A 65 2.50 4.33 6.54
N THR A 66 1.54 3.99 5.70
CA THR A 66 1.14 2.58 5.48
C THR A 66 2.29 1.76 4.88
N ASN A 67 2.97 2.31 3.88
CA ASN A 67 4.07 1.63 3.20
C ASN A 67 5.30 1.51 4.10
N LEU A 68 5.66 2.58 4.82
CA LEU A 68 6.75 2.57 5.80
C LEU A 68 6.50 1.53 6.89
N GLY A 69 5.28 1.47 7.43
CA GLY A 69 4.89 0.49 8.43
C GLY A 69 4.98 -0.96 7.93
N ALA A 70 4.49 -1.24 6.72
CA ALA A 70 4.59 -2.56 6.11
C ALA A 70 6.04 -3.00 5.91
N PHE A 71 6.88 -2.12 5.34
CA PHE A 71 8.31 -2.41 5.14
C PHE A 71 9.08 -2.54 6.45
N ALA A 72 8.72 -1.77 7.49
CA ALA A 72 9.29 -1.91 8.82
C ALA A 72 8.99 -3.29 9.43
N ILE A 73 7.76 -3.81 9.30
CA ILE A 73 7.44 -5.17 9.76
C ILE A 73 8.21 -6.22 8.94
N LEU A 74 8.32 -6.05 7.61
CA LEU A 74 9.17 -6.91 6.79
C LEU A 74 10.62 -6.94 7.30
N TRP A 75 11.16 -5.78 7.70
CA TRP A 75 12.50 -5.68 8.26
C TRP A 75 12.66 -6.40 9.60
N VAL A 76 11.69 -6.24 10.52
CA VAL A 76 11.69 -6.93 11.85
C VAL A 76 11.57 -8.44 11.69
N SER A 77 10.82 -8.88 10.69
CA SER A 77 10.62 -10.30 10.35
C SER A 77 11.83 -10.95 9.65
N ARG A 78 12.95 -10.24 9.48
CA ARG A 78 14.15 -10.79 8.84
C ARG A 78 14.86 -11.81 9.74
N HIS A 79 15.08 -13.01 9.22
CA HIS A 79 15.90 -14.02 9.89
C HIS A 79 17.38 -13.67 9.83
N LYS A 80 18.12 -14.00 10.89
CA LYS A 80 19.58 -13.82 10.99
C LYS A 80 20.36 -14.73 10.03
N TYR A 81 19.78 -15.87 9.66
CA TYR A 81 20.36 -16.85 8.74
C TYR A 81 19.47 -16.98 7.51
N ASN A 82 20.06 -17.11 6.31
CA ASN A 82 19.31 -17.38 5.07
C ASN A 82 18.82 -18.83 5.08
N ILE A 83 17.63 -19.06 5.65
CA ILE A 83 17.00 -20.40 5.71
C ILE A 83 16.22 -20.68 4.40
N HIS A 84 16.00 -19.65 3.57
CA HIS A 84 15.26 -19.75 2.31
C HIS A 84 16.21 -19.55 1.11
N HIS A 85 15.92 -20.21 -0.02
CA HIS A 85 16.69 -20.12 -1.26
C HIS A 85 17.08 -18.68 -1.63
N ASP A 86 18.32 -18.48 -2.13
CA ASP A 86 18.89 -17.18 -2.51
C ASP A 86 18.02 -16.34 -3.47
N ARG A 87 17.07 -16.97 -4.18
CA ARG A 87 16.16 -16.28 -5.10
C ARG A 87 15.04 -15.49 -4.40
N PHE A 88 14.62 -15.87 -3.19
CA PHE A 88 13.48 -15.24 -2.49
C PHE A 88 13.77 -15.04 -0.99
N HIS A 89 13.97 -13.79 -0.58
CA HIS A 89 14.31 -13.44 0.81
C HIS A 89 13.09 -13.40 1.73
N ASN A 90 11.89 -13.18 1.19
CA ASN A 90 10.63 -13.06 1.93
C ASN A 90 9.50 -13.84 1.21
N PRO A 91 9.60 -15.17 1.11
CA PRO A 91 8.53 -15.98 0.52
C PRO A 91 7.26 -15.93 1.40
N TYR A 92 6.09 -16.11 0.80
CA TYR A 92 4.82 -16.11 1.56
C TYR A 92 4.79 -17.15 2.70
N THR A 93 5.44 -18.31 2.50
CA THR A 93 5.53 -19.38 3.51
C THR A 93 6.22 -18.94 4.79
N LYS A 94 7.15 -17.98 4.71
CA LYS A 94 7.81 -17.37 5.88
C LYS A 94 6.82 -16.69 6.83
N PHE A 95 5.73 -16.16 6.27
CA PHE A 95 4.68 -15.48 7.02
C PHE A 95 3.55 -16.43 7.43
N ALA A 96 3.63 -17.73 7.07
CA ALA A 96 2.57 -18.67 7.39
C ALA A 96 2.38 -18.81 8.91
N GLY A 97 1.15 -18.67 9.39
CA GLY A 97 0.82 -18.81 10.81
C GLY A 97 1.45 -17.76 11.73
N MET A 98 1.86 -16.60 11.20
CA MET A 98 2.47 -15.50 11.95
C MET A 98 1.60 -15.01 13.13
N ILE A 99 0.28 -15.19 13.07
CA ILE A 99 -0.63 -14.90 14.18
C ILE A 99 -0.30 -15.70 15.45
N LYS A 100 0.20 -16.95 15.31
CA LYS A 100 0.53 -17.84 16.44
C LYS A 100 1.87 -17.49 17.09
N SER A 101 2.83 -17.01 16.31
CA SER A 101 4.18 -16.66 16.79
C SER A 101 4.29 -15.20 17.25
N SER A 102 3.52 -14.30 16.65
CA SER A 102 3.60 -12.85 16.87
C SER A 102 2.28 -12.17 16.51
N PRO A 103 1.28 -12.27 17.39
CA PRO A 103 -0.07 -11.85 17.05
C PRO A 103 -0.16 -10.36 16.72
N VAL A 104 0.53 -9.50 17.49
CA VAL A 104 0.51 -8.05 17.30
C VAL A 104 1.07 -7.65 15.93
N ALA A 105 2.24 -8.18 15.55
CA ALA A 105 2.86 -7.86 14.26
C ALA A 105 2.02 -8.38 13.08
N ALA A 106 1.38 -9.55 13.21
CA ALA A 106 0.49 -10.08 12.18
C ALA A 106 -0.75 -9.19 11.97
N VAL A 107 -1.37 -8.71 13.05
CA VAL A 107 -2.53 -7.80 12.99
C VAL A 107 -2.15 -6.46 12.39
N ILE A 108 -1.05 -5.85 12.83
CA ILE A 108 -0.61 -4.56 12.27
C ILE A 108 -0.25 -4.70 10.79
N MET A 109 0.45 -5.77 10.40
CA MET A 109 0.72 -6.05 8.99
C MET A 109 -0.57 -6.21 8.18
N ALA A 110 -1.57 -6.92 8.71
CA ALA A 110 -2.87 -7.06 8.05
C ALA A 110 -3.56 -5.71 7.87
N ILE A 111 -3.52 -4.82 8.87
CA ILE A 111 -4.05 -3.46 8.77
C ILE A 111 -3.36 -2.68 7.64
N PHE A 112 -2.03 -2.76 7.54
CA PHE A 112 -1.32 -2.12 6.43
C PHE A 112 -1.71 -2.71 5.07
N MET A 113 -1.85 -4.03 4.96
CA MET A 113 -2.27 -4.68 3.72
C MET A 113 -3.72 -4.31 3.33
N LEU A 114 -4.64 -4.23 4.30
CA LEU A 114 -6.02 -3.80 4.07
C LEU A 114 -6.09 -2.32 3.68
N SER A 115 -5.25 -1.48 4.29
CA SER A 115 -5.10 -0.09 3.86
C SER A 115 -4.59 -0.02 2.42
N LEU A 116 -3.47 -0.67 2.08
CA LEU A 116 -2.93 -0.67 0.70
C LEU A 116 -3.96 -1.20 -0.34
N ALA A 117 -4.76 -2.20 0.04
CA ALA A 117 -5.88 -2.71 -0.75
C ALA A 117 -6.96 -1.64 -1.00
N GLY A 118 -7.08 -0.66 -0.10
CA GLY A 118 -8.07 0.41 -0.16
C GLY A 118 -9.40 -0.04 0.45
N VAL A 119 -9.36 -0.80 1.53
CA VAL A 119 -10.56 -1.25 2.24
C VAL A 119 -10.97 -0.19 3.28
N PRO A 120 -12.23 0.30 3.31
CA PRO A 120 -12.72 1.12 4.41
C PRO A 120 -12.62 0.36 5.74
N PRO A 121 -12.24 0.98 6.88
CA PRO A 121 -12.09 2.42 7.14
C PRO A 121 -10.67 2.99 6.95
N PHE A 122 -9.73 2.23 6.37
CA PHE A 122 -8.31 2.56 6.43
C PHE A 122 -7.87 3.70 5.50
N SER A 123 -6.73 4.31 5.81
CA SER A 123 -6.25 5.56 5.20
C SER A 123 -6.24 5.62 3.67
N LEU A 124 -5.69 4.62 2.99
CA LEU A 124 -5.57 4.66 1.53
C LEU A 124 -6.89 4.56 0.78
N PHE A 125 -7.96 4.05 1.40
CA PHE A 125 -9.29 4.04 0.76
C PHE A 125 -9.68 5.46 0.35
N TRP A 126 -9.53 6.39 1.29
CA TRP A 126 -9.89 7.79 1.10
C TRP A 126 -9.02 8.46 0.04
N GLY A 127 -7.70 8.26 0.09
CA GLY A 127 -6.80 8.80 -0.92
C GLY A 127 -7.13 8.27 -2.34
N LYS A 128 -7.45 6.98 -2.49
CA LYS A 128 -7.90 6.43 -3.79
C LYS A 128 -9.24 7.02 -4.22
N LEU A 129 -10.18 7.20 -3.28
CA LEU A 129 -11.50 7.77 -3.57
C LEU A 129 -11.37 9.20 -4.10
N TYR A 130 -10.55 10.05 -3.48
CA TYR A 130 -10.33 11.42 -3.95
C TYR A 130 -9.59 11.46 -5.29
N LEU A 131 -8.58 10.61 -5.50
CA LEU A 131 -7.92 10.48 -6.81
C LEU A 131 -8.90 10.05 -7.91
N LEU A 132 -9.73 9.03 -7.66
CA LEU A 132 -10.74 8.58 -8.61
C LEU A 132 -11.78 9.68 -8.87
N SER A 133 -12.21 10.39 -7.83
CA SER A 133 -13.13 11.53 -7.97
C SER A 133 -12.53 12.63 -8.84
N ALA A 134 -11.25 12.97 -8.68
CA ALA A 134 -10.59 13.96 -9.54
C ALA A 134 -10.56 13.53 -11.01
N ILE A 135 -10.35 12.25 -11.29
CA ILE A 135 -10.38 11.68 -12.66
C ILE A 135 -11.78 11.78 -13.26
N VAL A 136 -12.81 11.43 -12.48
CA VAL A 136 -14.21 11.51 -12.89
C VAL A 136 -14.63 12.95 -13.19
N ASP A 137 -14.30 13.89 -12.32
CA ASP A 137 -14.63 15.32 -12.49
C ASP A 137 -13.94 15.92 -13.72
N SER A 138 -12.78 15.37 -14.09
CA SER A 138 -12.05 15.77 -15.31
C SER A 138 -12.60 15.12 -16.59
N GLY A 139 -13.70 14.36 -16.50
CA GLY A 139 -14.38 13.71 -17.63
C GLY A 139 -13.76 12.40 -18.11
N TRP A 140 -12.72 11.89 -17.45
CA TRP A 140 -11.99 10.68 -17.86
C TRP A 140 -12.60 9.39 -17.29
N TYR A 141 -13.89 9.17 -17.53
CA TYR A 141 -14.67 8.09 -16.90
C TYR A 141 -14.11 6.67 -17.19
N ILE A 142 -13.65 6.43 -18.43
CA ILE A 142 -13.06 5.14 -18.80
C ILE A 142 -11.77 4.87 -18.02
N VAL A 143 -10.94 5.89 -17.84
CA VAL A 143 -9.70 5.78 -17.06
C VAL A 143 -10.04 5.53 -15.60
N ALA A 144 -10.99 6.28 -15.02
CA ALA A 144 -11.44 6.05 -13.64
C ALA A 144 -11.92 4.60 -13.43
N LEU A 145 -12.70 4.05 -14.37
CA LEU A 145 -13.15 2.67 -14.32
C LEU A 145 -11.98 1.68 -14.36
N ILE A 146 -11.02 1.85 -15.28
CA ILE A 146 -9.84 0.97 -15.38
C ILE A 146 -9.01 1.04 -14.10
N MET A 147 -8.85 2.23 -13.52
CA MET A 147 -8.12 2.42 -12.28
C MET A 147 -8.84 1.76 -11.09
N ALA A 148 -10.17 1.90 -11.01
CA ALA A 148 -10.97 1.22 -9.99
C ALA A 148 -10.86 -0.32 -10.10
N LEU A 149 -10.93 -0.88 -11.32
CA LEU A 149 -10.74 -2.31 -11.56
C LEU A 149 -9.34 -2.78 -11.16
N ASN A 150 -8.31 -2.00 -11.48
CA ASN A 150 -6.94 -2.26 -11.06
C ASN A 150 -6.80 -2.29 -9.53
N SER A 151 -7.48 -1.37 -8.83
CA SER A 151 -7.52 -1.40 -7.36
C SER A 151 -8.22 -2.66 -6.85
N ALA A 152 -9.29 -3.13 -7.49
CA ALA A 152 -9.98 -4.36 -7.11
C ALA A 152 -9.08 -5.60 -7.31
N ILE A 153 -8.33 -5.67 -8.42
CA ILE A 153 -7.33 -6.72 -8.65
C ILE A 153 -6.28 -6.72 -7.53
N ALA A 154 -5.87 -5.53 -7.07
CA ALA A 154 -4.87 -5.40 -6.03
C ALA A 154 -5.27 -6.02 -4.69
N VAL A 155 -6.56 -5.99 -4.36
CA VAL A 155 -7.11 -6.60 -3.14
C VAL A 155 -6.68 -8.07 -3.02
N TYR A 156 -6.68 -8.82 -4.12
CA TYR A 156 -6.32 -10.24 -4.08
C TYR A 156 -4.90 -10.49 -3.55
N TYR A 157 -3.88 -9.80 -4.08
CA TYR A 157 -2.51 -10.08 -3.67
C TYR A 157 -2.19 -9.57 -2.25
N TYR A 158 -2.90 -8.55 -1.75
CA TYR A 158 -2.81 -8.13 -0.35
C TYR A 158 -3.50 -9.12 0.59
N LEU A 159 -4.71 -9.56 0.25
CA LEU A 159 -5.43 -10.59 1.02
C LEU A 159 -4.68 -11.90 1.04
N LYS A 160 -4.00 -12.28 -0.05
CA LYS A 160 -3.15 -13.47 -0.12
C LYS A 160 -2.12 -13.48 1.03
N LEU A 161 -1.47 -12.37 1.34
CA LEU A 161 -0.53 -12.32 2.47
C LEU A 161 -1.24 -12.51 3.82
N ILE A 162 -2.40 -11.87 4.00
CA ILE A 162 -3.22 -12.00 5.22
C ILE A 162 -3.65 -13.46 5.42
N VAL A 163 -4.10 -14.13 4.36
CA VAL A 163 -4.48 -15.55 4.40
C VAL A 163 -3.30 -16.42 4.86
N TYR A 164 -2.09 -16.18 4.37
CA TYR A 164 -0.91 -16.90 4.85
C TYR A 164 -0.67 -16.64 6.34
N MET A 165 -0.72 -15.39 6.79
CA MET A 165 -0.47 -15.03 8.20
C MET A 165 -1.46 -15.61 9.19
N PHE A 166 -2.74 -15.71 8.81
CA PHE A 166 -3.82 -16.04 9.74
C PHE A 166 -4.38 -17.46 9.59
N LEU A 167 -4.43 -17.99 8.36
CA LEU A 167 -5.14 -19.24 8.06
C LEU A 167 -4.22 -20.42 7.78
N LYS A 168 -2.95 -20.17 7.41
CA LYS A 168 -1.99 -21.27 7.21
C LYS A 168 -1.29 -21.67 8.50
N GLU A 169 -0.88 -22.93 8.56
CA GLU A 169 -0.09 -23.43 9.67
C GLU A 169 1.35 -22.90 9.62
N PRO A 170 1.99 -22.67 10.79
CA PRO A 170 3.38 -22.24 10.83
C PRO A 170 4.28 -23.28 10.16
N ASP A 171 5.18 -22.81 9.30
CA ASP A 171 6.21 -23.68 8.72
C ASP A 171 7.22 -24.06 9.81
N LEU A 172 7.09 -25.27 10.34
CA LEU A 172 7.95 -25.81 11.40
C LEU A 172 9.39 -26.05 10.92
N ASN A 173 9.60 -26.17 9.61
CA ASN A 173 10.90 -26.43 8.99
C ASN A 173 11.68 -25.13 8.70
N GLY A 174 11.01 -23.98 8.61
CA GLY A 174 11.61 -22.68 8.29
C GLY A 174 12.37 -21.98 9.43
N GLY A 175 12.54 -22.65 10.56
CA GLY A 175 13.02 -22.05 11.81
C GLY A 175 11.97 -21.11 12.43
N LYS A 176 11.87 -21.08 13.76
CA LYS A 176 11.03 -20.08 14.45
C LYS A 176 11.40 -18.70 13.90
N VAL A 177 10.43 -17.89 13.46
CA VAL A 177 10.67 -16.50 13.07
C VAL A 177 11.23 -15.77 14.29
N VAL A 178 12.56 -15.75 14.40
CA VAL A 178 13.25 -15.03 15.46
C VAL A 178 13.20 -13.57 15.06
N TYR A 179 12.42 -12.78 15.80
CA TYR A 179 12.41 -11.32 15.73
C TYR A 179 13.76 -10.78 16.20
N ALA A 180 14.79 -10.91 15.36
CA ALA A 180 16.17 -10.62 15.70
C ALA A 180 16.46 -9.11 15.69
N ASN A 181 15.66 -8.32 14.97
CA ASN A 181 15.86 -6.87 14.76
C ASN A 181 14.79 -6.02 15.46
N ARG A 182 14.49 -6.30 16.75
CA ARG A 182 13.64 -5.41 17.56
C ARG A 182 14.45 -4.22 18.08
N ALA A 183 14.57 -3.18 17.26
CA ALA A 183 14.95 -1.86 17.77
C ALA A 183 13.69 -1.15 18.29
N ARG A 184 13.75 -0.58 19.50
CA ARG A 184 12.63 0.16 20.11
C ARG A 184 12.17 1.35 19.24
N SER A 185 13.11 1.97 18.52
CA SER A 185 12.82 3.01 17.53
C SER A 185 11.93 2.51 16.40
N LEU A 186 12.12 1.29 15.95
CA LEU A 186 11.37 0.74 14.82
C LEU A 186 9.95 0.30 15.24
N GLU A 187 9.79 -0.23 16.45
CA GLU A 187 8.47 -0.47 17.04
C GLU A 187 7.67 0.82 17.18
N PHE A 188 8.32 1.91 17.59
CA PHE A 188 7.70 3.23 17.68
C PHE A 188 7.24 3.74 16.30
N VAL A 189 8.08 3.61 15.27
CA VAL A 189 7.71 3.96 13.89
C VAL A 189 6.53 3.14 13.40
N ILE A 190 6.52 1.82 13.65
CA ILE A 190 5.40 0.94 13.30
C ILE A 190 4.12 1.37 14.04
N GLY A 191 4.23 1.69 15.33
CA GLY A 191 3.10 2.14 16.16
C GLY A 191 2.48 3.43 15.63
N ILE A 192 3.31 4.44 15.31
CA ILE A 192 2.82 5.69 14.70
C ILE A 192 2.18 5.43 13.35
N ALA A 193 2.84 4.66 12.48
CA ALA A 193 2.30 4.33 11.16
C ALA A 193 0.93 3.64 11.28
N ALA A 194 0.80 2.66 12.17
CA ALA A 194 -0.46 1.96 12.42
C ALA A 194 -1.54 2.91 12.97
N PHE A 195 -1.18 3.76 13.93
CA PHE A 195 -2.09 4.74 14.52
C PHE A 195 -2.66 5.68 13.45
N VAL A 196 -1.78 6.27 12.61
CA VAL A 196 -2.17 7.14 11.49
C VAL A 196 -3.05 6.39 10.49
N THR A 197 -2.67 5.17 10.10
CA THR A 197 -3.46 4.36 9.14
C THR A 197 -4.86 4.01 9.64
N ILE A 198 -5.05 3.79 10.95
CA ILE A 198 -6.34 3.44 11.56
C ILE A 198 -7.20 4.68 11.82
N THR A 199 -6.59 5.76 12.31
CA THR A 199 -7.33 6.97 12.76
C THR A 199 -7.61 7.95 11.63
N SER A 200 -7.18 7.65 10.40
CA SER A 200 -7.34 8.52 9.24
C SER A 200 -8.74 9.08 9.05
N VAL A 201 -9.78 8.28 9.30
CA VAL A 201 -11.19 8.69 9.14
C VAL A 201 -11.50 9.98 9.91
N PHE A 202 -10.87 10.18 11.07
CA PHE A 202 -11.19 11.33 11.93
C PHE A 202 -10.57 12.64 11.46
N TYR A 203 -9.54 12.61 10.62
CA TYR A 203 -8.79 13.81 10.23
C TYR A 203 -8.64 14.00 8.72
N ILE A 204 -9.28 13.17 7.88
CA ILE A 204 -9.21 13.32 6.42
C ILE A 204 -9.74 14.66 5.94
N ASP A 205 -10.91 15.08 6.42
CA ASP A 205 -11.51 16.35 6.02
C ASP A 205 -10.62 17.55 6.37
N PRO A 206 -10.15 17.74 7.62
CA PRO A 206 -9.25 18.86 7.95
C PRO A 206 -7.88 18.74 7.27
N LEU A 207 -7.39 17.53 7.02
CA LEU A 207 -6.15 17.32 6.28
C LEU A 207 -6.32 17.71 4.80
N LEU A 208 -7.44 17.34 4.18
CA LEU A 208 -7.73 17.67 2.80
C LEU A 208 -7.95 19.17 2.62
N SER A 209 -8.65 19.84 3.55
CA SER A 209 -8.82 21.31 3.48
C SER A 209 -7.46 22.00 3.55
N PHE A 210 -6.62 21.62 4.52
CA PHE A 210 -5.26 22.16 4.66
C PHE A 210 -4.41 21.96 3.39
N ILE A 211 -4.46 20.76 2.81
CA ILE A 211 -3.75 20.47 1.55
C ILE A 211 -4.29 21.31 0.40
N THR A 212 -5.61 21.46 0.30
CA THR A 212 -6.25 22.21 -0.79
C THR A 212 -5.89 23.69 -0.71
N ASP A 213 -5.83 24.27 0.49
CA ASP A 213 -5.40 25.66 0.71
C ASP A 213 -3.94 25.87 0.27
N LEU A 214 -3.05 24.92 0.58
CA LEU A 214 -1.65 24.98 0.16
C LEU A 214 -1.48 24.85 -1.35
N VAL A 215 -2.25 23.97 -1.99
CA VAL A 215 -2.26 23.82 -3.45
C VAL A 215 -2.78 25.11 -4.09
N GLY A 216 -3.87 25.67 -3.56
CA GLY A 216 -4.42 26.97 -3.94
C GLY A 216 -3.39 28.10 -3.88
N ALA A 217 -2.69 28.21 -2.75
CA ALA A 217 -1.65 29.21 -2.55
C ALA A 217 -0.45 29.05 -3.49
N SER A 218 -0.21 27.84 -4.01
CA SER A 218 0.88 27.57 -4.97
C SER A 218 0.57 28.00 -6.41
N GLY A 219 -0.65 28.49 -6.68
CA GLY A 219 -1.07 28.98 -8.00
C GLY A 219 -1.84 27.96 -8.84
N TYR A 220 -2.33 26.88 -8.20
CA TYR A 220 -3.17 25.84 -8.81
C TYR A 220 -4.58 25.83 -8.24
#